data_AF-A0A5C6XGX7-F1
#
_entry.id   AF-A0A5C6XGX7-F1
#
_cell.length_a   1.000
_cell.length_b   1.000
_cell.length_c   1.000
_cell.angle_alpha   90.00
_cell.angle_beta   90.00
_cell.angle_gamma   90.00
#
_symmetry.space_group_name_H-M   'P 1'
#
loop_
_entity.id
_entity.type
_entity.pdbx_description
1 polymer ?
#
loop_
_entity_poly.entity_id
_entity_poly.type
_entity_poly.pdbx_seq_one_letter_code
_entity_poly.pdbx_strand_id
1 'polypeptide(L)'
;MAGYLNEMENEGLIVIGRPVRSEFESADAIKKAAAFVAELGAKHGVPLSFVYAGTTINWPDDFDFTPSLIGIVTHVDYGSDEMDGNEPLPRQALEPREIPDAIWEAPGEYGLEVEDETSTYLAVAGWTWTEIKGADGERIKGVSAEDYGYTRIDGITRIMEGDEALTMRTSYC
;
A
#
# COMPACT_ATOMS: atom_id res chain seq x y z
N MET A 1 9.83 -9.27 10.63
CA MET A 1 8.41 -8.92 10.49
C MET A 1 8.16 -8.77 9.00
N ALA A 2 7.37 -9.66 8.41
CA ALA A 2 6.78 -9.50 7.08
C ALA A 2 5.28 -9.57 7.31
N GLY A 3 4.57 -8.53 6.92
CA GLY A 3 3.15 -8.30 7.17
C GLY A 3 2.71 -7.05 6.40
N TYR A 4 1.47 -6.94 5.94
CA TYR A 4 0.31 -7.57 6.54
C TYR A 4 -0.90 -7.48 5.60
N LEU A 5 -1.81 -8.45 5.75
CA LEU A 5 -3.24 -8.20 5.64
C LEU A 5 -3.70 -7.87 7.06
N ASN A 6 -4.24 -6.68 7.30
CA ASN A 6 -4.79 -6.30 8.58
C ASN A 6 -6.15 -5.71 8.30
N GLU A 7 -7.09 -6.64 8.12
CA GLU A 7 -8.51 -6.39 7.83
C GLU A 7 -9.19 -5.50 8.89
N MET A 8 -8.51 -5.21 10.02
CA MET A 8 -9.04 -4.51 11.18
C MET A 8 -8.35 -3.17 11.44
N GLU A 9 -7.24 -2.87 10.78
CA GLU A 9 -6.49 -1.62 10.99
C GLU A 9 -6.70 -0.68 9.80
N ASN A 10 -6.90 0.60 10.12
CA ASN A 10 -7.14 1.65 9.15
C ASN A 10 -5.80 2.36 8.96
N GLU A 11 -5.13 2.06 7.84
CA GLU A 11 -3.74 2.43 7.64
C GLU A 11 -3.54 3.13 6.30
N GLY A 12 -2.65 4.12 6.31
CA GLY A 12 -2.00 4.67 5.13
C GLY A 12 -0.63 4.03 4.97
N LEU A 13 -0.28 3.71 3.74
CA LEU A 13 0.93 2.99 3.38
C LEU A 13 1.72 3.71 2.30
N ILE A 14 3.05 3.69 2.42
CA ILE A 14 3.94 3.92 1.29
C ILE A 14 4.51 2.57 0.85
N VAL A 15 4.30 2.23 -0.42
CA VAL A 15 4.62 0.92 -0.99
C VAL A 15 5.48 1.09 -2.23
N ILE A 16 6.63 0.45 -2.27
CA ILE A 16 7.43 0.29 -3.49
C ILE A 16 7.14 -1.08 -4.05
N GLY A 17 6.49 -1.16 -5.20
CA GLY A 17 5.95 -2.43 -5.67
C GLY A 17 5.23 -2.35 -7.00
N ARG A 18 4.33 -3.30 -7.24
CA ARG A 18 3.53 -3.42 -8.45
C ARG A 18 2.06 -3.72 -8.12
N PRO A 19 1.10 -3.13 -8.85
CA PRO A 19 -0.30 -3.48 -8.72
C PRO A 19 -0.60 -4.92 -9.14
N VAL A 20 -1.58 -5.50 -8.45
CA VAL A 20 -2.16 -6.80 -8.75
C VAL A 20 -3.53 -6.57 -9.38
N ARG A 21 -3.75 -7.16 -10.56
CA ARG A 21 -5.00 -7.06 -11.33
C ARG A 21 -5.93 -8.25 -11.13
N SER A 22 -5.48 -9.30 -10.44
CA SER A 22 -6.31 -10.45 -10.12
C SER A 22 -7.48 -10.07 -9.21
N GLU A 23 -8.67 -10.52 -9.60
CA GLU A 23 -9.85 -10.52 -8.75
C GLU A 23 -9.77 -11.62 -7.69
N PHE A 24 -10.29 -11.33 -6.50
CA PHE A 24 -10.35 -12.28 -5.39
C PHE A 24 -11.80 -12.57 -5.03
N GLU A 25 -12.17 -13.85 -5.03
CA GLU A 25 -13.55 -14.29 -4.78
C GLU A 25 -13.88 -14.44 -3.28
N SER A 26 -12.88 -14.34 -2.40
CA SER A 26 -13.06 -14.53 -0.95
C SER A 26 -11.89 -14.03 -0.12
N ALA A 27 -12.13 -13.76 1.17
CA ALA A 27 -11.10 -13.38 2.13
C ALA A 27 -10.01 -14.47 2.27
N ASP A 28 -10.39 -15.74 2.10
CA ASP A 28 -9.44 -16.85 2.12
C ASP A 28 -8.50 -16.83 0.91
N ALA A 29 -8.98 -16.43 -0.27
CA ALA A 29 -8.14 -16.27 -1.46
C ALA A 29 -7.11 -15.15 -1.27
N ILE A 30 -7.52 -14.04 -0.66
CA ILE A 30 -6.66 -12.91 -0.32
C ILE A 30 -5.59 -13.34 0.70
N LYS A 31 -5.98 -14.03 1.78
CA LYS A 31 -5.05 -14.55 2.80
C LYS A 31 -4.01 -15.50 2.21
N LYS A 32 -4.44 -16.35 1.29
CA LYS A 32 -3.56 -17.26 0.55
C LYS A 32 -2.55 -16.52 -0.31
N ALA A 33 -2.99 -15.50 -1.05
CA ALA A 33 -2.09 -14.64 -1.82
C ALA A 33 -1.08 -13.92 -0.92
N ALA A 34 -1.53 -13.36 0.22
CA ALA A 34 -0.66 -12.71 1.18
C ALA A 34 0.38 -13.66 1.78
N ALA A 35 -0.02 -14.88 2.14
CA ALA A 35 0.90 -15.91 2.63
C ALA A 35 1.95 -16.29 1.56
N PHE A 36 1.51 -16.52 0.32
CA PHE A 36 2.41 -16.80 -0.81
C PHE A 36 3.43 -15.67 -1.02
N VAL A 37 2.99 -14.40 -1.01
CA VAL A 37 3.87 -13.24 -1.17
C VAL A 37 4.88 -13.13 -0.02
N ALA A 38 4.45 -13.40 1.22
CA ALA A 38 5.34 -13.41 2.37
C ALA A 38 6.39 -14.53 2.28
N GLU A 39 6.01 -15.73 1.86
CA GLU A 39 6.92 -16.86 1.62
C GLU A 39 7.91 -16.55 0.50
N LEU A 40 7.44 -15.93 -0.59
CA LEU A 40 8.26 -15.48 -1.70
C LEU A 40 9.29 -14.43 -1.25
N GLY A 41 8.86 -13.43 -0.48
CA GLY A 41 9.76 -12.45 0.13
C GLY A 41 10.83 -13.12 1.01
N ALA A 42 10.42 -14.03 1.90
CA ALA A 42 11.32 -14.76 2.77
C ALA A 42 12.35 -15.60 2.00
N LYS A 43 11.94 -16.28 0.93
CA LYS A 43 12.82 -17.06 0.04
C LYS A 43 13.92 -16.19 -0.60
N HIS A 44 13.60 -14.94 -0.91
CA HIS A 44 14.51 -14.00 -1.56
C HIS A 44 15.18 -13.01 -0.59
N GLY A 45 14.90 -13.09 0.72
CA GLY A 45 15.45 -12.18 1.72
C GLY A 45 14.92 -10.75 1.62
N VAL A 46 13.74 -10.55 1.04
CA VAL A 46 13.09 -9.26 0.84
C VAL A 46 11.86 -9.15 1.75
N PRO A 47 11.66 -8.02 2.47
CA PRO A 47 10.46 -7.80 3.29
C PRO A 47 9.26 -7.46 2.40
N LEU A 48 8.82 -8.44 1.61
CA LEU A 48 7.73 -8.32 0.66
C LEU A 48 6.38 -8.48 1.37
N SER A 49 5.42 -7.64 0.99
CA SER A 49 4.06 -7.62 1.52
C SER A 49 3.05 -7.60 0.38
N PHE A 50 1.89 -8.21 0.66
CA PHE A 50 0.69 -8.07 -0.15
C PHE A 50 -0.24 -7.08 0.55
N VAL A 51 -0.58 -5.99 -0.13
CA VAL A 51 -1.46 -4.93 0.38
C VAL A 51 -2.79 -5.03 -0.34
N TYR A 52 -3.84 -5.35 0.40
CA TYR A 52 -5.22 -5.35 -0.09
C TYR A 52 -5.85 -3.99 0.19
N ALA A 53 -6.22 -3.24 -0.86
CA ALA A 53 -6.55 -1.83 -0.73
C ALA A 53 -8.03 -1.54 -0.44
N GLY A 54 -8.68 -2.40 0.36
CA GLY A 54 -10.07 -2.22 0.77
C GLY A 54 -10.39 -2.86 2.12
N THR A 55 -11.68 -2.96 2.43
CA THR A 55 -12.22 -3.54 3.67
C THR A 55 -12.86 -4.89 3.40
N THR A 56 -12.60 -5.89 4.26
CA THR A 56 -13.30 -7.20 4.23
C THR A 56 -14.54 -7.23 5.12
N ILE A 57 -14.77 -6.19 5.94
CA ILE A 57 -15.78 -6.16 7.01
C ILE A 57 -17.14 -5.63 6.52
N ASN A 58 -17.15 -4.83 5.45
CA ASN A 58 -18.35 -4.21 4.88
C ASN A 58 -18.76 -4.79 3.54
N TRP A 59 -18.33 -6.00 3.17
CA TRP A 59 -18.75 -6.64 1.92
C TRP A 59 -20.28 -6.73 1.85
N PRO A 60 -20.97 -5.92 1.02
CA PRO A 60 -22.31 -6.24 0.62
C PRO A 60 -22.22 -7.40 -0.40
N ASP A 61 -23.34 -8.10 -0.63
CA ASP A 61 -23.40 -9.32 -1.47
C ASP A 61 -22.98 -9.10 -2.95
N ASP A 62 -22.65 -7.87 -3.34
CA ASP A 62 -22.38 -7.37 -4.68
C ASP A 62 -21.01 -6.66 -4.84
N PHE A 63 -20.02 -6.94 -3.99
CA PHE A 63 -18.73 -6.23 -4.06
C PHE A 63 -17.91 -6.56 -5.32
N ASP A 64 -17.61 -5.52 -6.10
CA ASP A 64 -16.69 -5.52 -7.24
C ASP A 64 -15.22 -5.48 -6.78
N PHE A 65 -14.33 -5.95 -7.66
CA PHE A 65 -12.87 -5.93 -7.56
C PHE A 65 -12.26 -4.89 -6.59
N THR A 66 -11.52 -5.36 -5.58
CA THR A 66 -10.68 -4.49 -4.75
C THR A 66 -9.23 -4.53 -5.23
N PRO A 67 -8.62 -3.37 -5.55
CA PRO A 67 -7.25 -3.33 -6.00
C PRO A 67 -6.26 -3.80 -4.93
N SER A 68 -5.12 -4.33 -5.35
CA SER A 68 -4.07 -4.80 -4.44
C SER A 68 -2.68 -4.45 -4.96
N LEU A 69 -1.67 -4.46 -4.10
CA LEU A 69 -0.27 -4.24 -4.43
C LEU A 69 0.59 -5.38 -3.87
N ILE A 70 1.66 -5.73 -4.58
CA ILE A 70 2.77 -6.52 -4.04
C ILE A 70 3.99 -5.62 -3.99
N GLY A 71 4.61 -5.49 -2.82
CA GLY A 71 5.76 -4.60 -2.68
C GLY A 71 6.38 -4.57 -1.30
N ILE A 72 7.38 -3.72 -1.15
CA ILE A 72 7.98 -3.38 0.14
C ILE A 72 7.20 -2.21 0.72
N VAL A 73 6.61 -2.42 1.90
CA VAL A 73 6.03 -1.32 2.70
C VAL A 73 7.16 -0.58 3.39
N THR A 74 7.36 0.69 3.03
CA THR A 74 8.45 1.53 3.55
C THR A 74 8.00 2.42 4.71
N HIS A 75 6.70 2.68 4.82
CA HIS A 75 6.10 3.46 5.89
C HIS A 75 4.64 3.07 6.12
N VAL A 76 4.21 3.16 7.37
CA VAL A 76 2.83 2.91 7.82
C VAL A 76 2.44 4.08 8.71
N ASP A 77 1.29 4.67 8.42
CA ASP A 77 0.63 5.68 9.24
C ASP A 77 -0.74 5.15 9.66
N TYR A 78 -1.07 5.25 10.94
CA TYR A 78 -2.29 4.67 11.50
C TYR A 78 -3.37 5.73 11.62
N GLY A 79 -4.58 5.40 11.17
CA GLY A 79 -5.76 6.25 11.29
C GLY A 79 -6.02 6.64 12.74
N SER A 80 -6.15 7.95 12.97
CA SER A 80 -6.48 8.52 14.29
C SER A 80 -7.63 9.50 14.16
N ASP A 81 -8.52 9.50 15.17
CA ASP A 81 -9.57 10.51 15.31
C ASP A 81 -9.01 11.87 15.80
N GLU A 82 -7.78 11.88 16.34
CA GLU A 82 -7.13 13.08 16.84
C GLU A 82 -6.37 13.79 15.71
N MET A 83 -6.57 15.11 15.59
CA MET A 83 -5.98 15.94 14.53
C MET A 83 -4.45 16.12 14.63
N ASP A 84 -3.85 15.68 15.73
CA ASP A 84 -2.45 15.92 16.06
C ASP A 84 -1.57 14.76 15.59
N GLY A 85 -1.43 14.64 14.27
CA GLY A 85 -0.56 13.65 13.62
C GLY A 85 0.02 14.24 12.33
N ASN A 86 0.96 15.17 12.48
CA ASN A 86 1.74 15.76 11.40
C ASN A 86 3.22 15.43 11.62
N GLU A 87 3.52 14.21 12.04
CA GLU A 87 4.93 13.82 12.14
C GLU A 87 5.54 13.87 10.74
N PRO A 88 6.74 14.46 10.60
CA PRO A 88 7.42 14.47 9.33
C PRO A 88 7.62 13.05 8.81
N LEU A 89 7.28 12.83 7.55
CA LEU A 89 7.59 11.60 6.85
C LEU A 89 9.10 11.37 6.93
N PRO A 90 9.56 10.22 7.46
CA PRO A 90 10.98 9.94 7.50
C PRO A 90 11.49 9.83 6.07
N ARG A 91 12.64 10.42 5.78
CA ARG A 91 13.24 10.40 4.43
C ARG A 91 13.34 9.00 3.84
N GLN A 92 13.59 7.99 4.68
CA GLN A 92 13.70 6.58 4.31
C GLN A 92 12.38 5.98 3.78
N ALA A 93 11.23 6.60 4.06
CA ALA A 93 9.93 6.18 3.53
C ALA A 93 9.86 6.29 2.00
N LEU A 94 10.58 7.26 1.42
CA LEU A 94 10.56 7.57 -0.01
C LEU A 94 11.84 7.11 -0.73
N GLU A 95 12.80 6.56 0.02
CA GLU A 95 14.04 6.03 -0.56
C GLU A 95 13.73 4.84 -1.49
N PRO A 96 14.23 4.86 -2.74
CA PRO A 96 14.06 3.75 -3.66
C PRO A 96 14.55 2.42 -3.07
N ARG A 97 13.82 1.35 -3.35
CA ARG A 97 14.17 -0.03 -2.98
C ARG A 97 14.11 -0.92 -4.20
N GLU A 98 15.16 -1.70 -4.42
CA GLU A 98 15.17 -2.69 -5.49
C GLU A 98 14.47 -3.97 -5.02
N ILE A 99 13.57 -4.48 -5.86
CA ILE A 99 12.96 -5.80 -5.69
C ILE A 99 13.48 -6.67 -6.82
N PRO A 100 14.19 -7.78 -6.53
CA PRO A 100 14.79 -8.65 -7.55
C PRO A 100 13.77 -9.11 -8.61
N ASP A 101 14.18 -9.10 -9.88
CA ASP A 101 13.30 -9.47 -11.00
C ASP A 101 12.69 -10.87 -10.86
N ALA A 102 13.43 -11.81 -10.28
CA ALA A 102 12.96 -13.17 -10.02
C ALA A 102 11.71 -13.24 -9.12
N ILE A 103 11.43 -12.21 -8.31
CA ILE A 103 10.20 -12.12 -7.53
C ILE A 103 8.99 -11.88 -8.44
N TRP A 104 9.15 -11.22 -9.57
CA TRP A 104 8.04 -10.88 -10.47
C TRP A 104 7.66 -12.00 -11.43
N GLU A 105 8.49 -13.03 -11.57
CA GLU A 105 8.21 -14.21 -12.38
C GLU A 105 7.27 -15.21 -11.66
N ALA A 106 7.31 -15.23 -10.32
CA ALA A 106 6.58 -16.21 -9.50
C ALA A 106 5.06 -15.98 -9.35
N PRO A 107 4.52 -14.74 -9.27
CA PRO A 107 3.09 -14.49 -9.03
C PRO A 107 2.16 -15.14 -10.05
N GLY A 108 2.58 -15.20 -11.33
CA GLY A 108 1.80 -15.85 -12.38
C GLY A 108 1.56 -17.34 -12.14
N GLU A 109 2.49 -18.04 -11.49
CA GLU A 109 2.33 -19.45 -11.11
C GLU A 109 1.21 -19.65 -10.06
N TYR A 110 0.90 -18.61 -9.30
CA TYR A 110 -0.18 -18.57 -8.30
C TYR A 110 -1.49 -17.99 -8.84
N GLY A 111 -1.55 -17.67 -10.14
CA GLY A 111 -2.72 -17.00 -10.76
C GLY A 111 -2.82 -15.51 -10.43
N LEU A 112 -1.72 -14.89 -9.98
CA LEU A 112 -1.67 -13.46 -9.74
C LEU A 112 -1.16 -12.73 -10.99
N GLU A 113 -1.99 -11.84 -11.53
CA GLU A 113 -1.62 -10.93 -12.60
C GLU A 113 -1.05 -9.66 -11.97
N VAL A 114 0.23 -9.39 -12.22
CA VAL A 114 0.97 -8.24 -11.67
C VAL A 114 1.39 -7.35 -12.83
N GLU A 115 1.34 -6.03 -12.64
CA GLU A 115 1.82 -5.10 -13.65
C GLU A 115 3.33 -5.22 -13.88
N ASP A 116 3.83 -4.65 -14.98
CA ASP A 116 5.23 -4.80 -15.40
C ASP A 116 6.18 -3.80 -14.72
N GLU A 117 5.67 -2.67 -14.24
CA GLU A 117 6.50 -1.56 -13.76
C GLU A 117 6.48 -1.46 -12.23
N THR A 118 7.66 -1.49 -11.60
CA THR A 118 7.82 -1.17 -10.18
C THR A 118 7.79 0.33 -9.97
N SER A 119 6.92 0.81 -9.08
CA SER A 119 6.76 2.24 -8.76
C SER A 119 6.55 2.45 -7.26
N THR A 120 6.54 3.71 -6.83
CA THR A 120 6.16 4.08 -5.46
C THR A 120 4.70 4.52 -5.42
N TYR A 121 3.94 3.96 -4.48
CA TYR A 121 2.51 4.19 -4.29
C TYR A 121 2.23 4.69 -2.88
N LEU A 122 1.26 5.60 -2.79
CA LEU A 122 0.50 5.85 -1.58
C LEU A 122 -0.72 4.92 -1.64
N ALA A 123 -0.92 4.10 -0.62
CA ALA A 123 -2.01 3.13 -0.54
C ALA A 123 -2.73 3.23 0.80
N VAL A 124 -3.92 2.65 0.87
CA VAL A 124 -4.68 2.51 2.11
C VAL A 124 -5.09 1.06 2.31
N ALA A 125 -5.18 0.65 3.56
CA ALA A 125 -5.84 -0.58 3.99
C ALA A 125 -6.98 -0.23 4.95
N GLY A 126 -8.05 -1.02 4.93
CA GLY A 126 -9.24 -0.75 5.75
C GLY A 126 -10.17 0.32 5.17
N TRP A 127 -11.01 0.91 6.02
CA TRP A 127 -11.96 1.98 5.67
C TRP A 127 -11.33 3.35 5.93
N THR A 128 -10.41 3.71 5.04
CA THR A 128 -9.39 4.73 5.33
C THR A 128 -9.18 5.69 4.17
N TRP A 129 -8.95 6.96 4.50
CA TRP A 129 -8.36 7.95 3.61
C TRP A 129 -6.99 8.38 4.13
N THR A 130 -5.99 8.38 3.25
CA THR A 130 -4.65 8.91 3.55
C THR A 130 -4.24 10.03 2.61
N GLU A 131 -3.43 10.98 3.10
CA GLU A 131 -2.91 12.10 2.33
C GLU A 131 -1.47 12.46 2.71
N ILE A 132 -0.72 12.95 1.72
CA ILE A 132 0.59 13.57 1.90
C ILE A 132 0.42 15.08 1.77
N LYS A 133 0.97 15.81 2.75
CA LYS A 133 0.98 17.28 2.82
C LYS A 133 2.39 17.83 2.75
N GLY A 134 2.52 19.07 2.25
CA GLY A 134 3.75 19.83 2.38
C GLY A 134 3.81 20.68 3.64
N ALA A 135 4.87 21.48 3.73
CA ALA A 135 5.26 22.22 4.93
C ALA A 135 4.21 23.22 5.44
N ASP A 136 3.41 23.80 4.55
CA ASP A 136 2.34 24.74 4.87
C ASP A 136 0.99 24.04 5.13
N GLY A 137 0.99 22.70 5.16
CA GLY A 137 -0.17 21.86 5.34
C GLY A 137 -1.03 21.70 4.10
N GLU A 138 -0.59 22.18 2.92
CA GLU A 138 -1.33 21.95 1.69
C GLU A 138 -1.31 20.46 1.30
N ARG A 139 -2.44 19.95 0.82
CA ARG A 139 -2.52 18.58 0.30
C ARG A 139 -1.79 18.50 -1.04
N ILE A 140 -0.76 17.66 -1.11
CA ILE A 140 -0.03 17.35 -2.35
C ILE A 140 -0.70 16.18 -3.07
N LYS A 141 -1.04 15.13 -2.31
CA LYS A 141 -1.69 13.91 -2.85
C LYS A 141 -2.50 13.22 -1.76
N GLY A 142 -3.50 12.41 -2.13
CA GLY A 142 -4.18 11.52 -1.20
C GLY A 142 -5.02 10.50 -1.93
N VAL A 143 -5.43 9.45 -1.23
CA VAL A 143 -6.21 8.33 -1.75
C VAL A 143 -7.12 7.73 -0.69
N SER A 144 -8.36 7.42 -1.07
CA SER A 144 -9.36 6.78 -0.21
C SER A 144 -9.58 5.32 -0.62
N ALA A 145 -9.99 4.51 0.34
CA ALA A 145 -10.49 3.16 0.12
C ALA A 145 -11.80 3.16 -0.70
N GLU A 146 -12.55 4.27 -0.68
CA GLU A 146 -13.74 4.47 -1.51
C GLU A 146 -13.43 4.73 -2.99
N ASP A 147 -12.18 5.10 -3.32
CA ASP A 147 -11.75 5.36 -4.69
C ASP A 147 -11.16 4.08 -5.31
N TYR A 148 -9.83 3.99 -5.35
CA TYR A 148 -9.05 2.85 -5.86
C TYR A 148 -8.15 2.23 -4.78
N GLY A 149 -8.11 2.82 -3.58
CA GLY A 149 -7.27 2.35 -2.49
C GLY A 149 -5.75 2.56 -2.67
N TYR A 150 -5.27 2.95 -3.85
CA TYR A 150 -3.88 3.41 -4.05
C TYR A 150 -3.73 4.44 -5.17
N THR A 151 -2.60 5.16 -5.16
CA THR A 151 -2.21 6.11 -6.20
C THR A 151 -0.69 6.18 -6.35
N ARG A 152 -0.20 6.29 -7.57
CA ARG A 152 1.24 6.42 -7.88
C ARG A 152 1.76 7.80 -7.47
N ILE A 153 2.92 7.85 -6.80
CA ILE A 153 3.50 9.10 -6.23
C ILE A 153 4.93 9.40 -6.70
N ASP A 154 5.62 8.46 -7.35
CA ASP A 154 6.98 8.63 -7.86
C ASP A 154 7.14 9.68 -8.98
N GLY A 155 6.05 10.01 -9.69
CA GLY A 155 6.01 11.10 -10.67
C GLY A 155 5.86 12.50 -10.06
N ILE A 156 5.74 12.62 -8.74
CA ILE A 156 5.50 13.90 -8.05
C ILE A 156 6.81 14.39 -7.44
N THR A 157 7.50 15.30 -8.13
CA THR A 157 8.80 15.85 -7.71
C THR A 157 8.81 16.35 -6.27
N ARG A 158 7.77 17.09 -5.84
CA ARG A 158 7.65 17.60 -4.47
C ARG A 158 7.67 16.51 -3.39
N ILE A 159 7.16 15.32 -3.70
CA ILE A 159 7.18 14.18 -2.79
C ILE A 159 8.57 13.55 -2.85
N MET A 160 9.04 13.20 -4.04
CA MET A 160 10.26 12.41 -4.20
C MET A 160 11.55 13.12 -3.83
N GLU A 161 11.60 14.46 -3.88
CA GLU A 161 12.74 15.24 -3.40
C GLU A 161 12.82 15.28 -1.86
N GLY A 162 11.74 14.89 -1.17
CA GLY A 162 11.73 14.63 0.27
C GLY A 162 12.12 15.85 1.10
N ASP A 163 11.31 16.92 1.03
CA ASP A 163 11.44 18.06 1.95
C ASP A 163 11.25 17.56 3.41
N GLU A 164 12.03 18.08 4.35
CA GLU A 164 12.03 17.68 5.77
C GLU A 164 10.68 17.95 6.47
N ALA A 165 9.76 18.62 5.78
CA ALA A 165 8.46 19.02 6.30
C ALA A 165 7.27 18.30 5.62
N LEU A 166 7.50 17.30 4.75
CA LEU A 166 6.40 16.46 4.26
C LEU A 166 5.78 15.70 5.44
N THR A 167 4.45 15.64 5.50
CA THR A 167 3.75 14.81 6.49
C THR A 167 2.79 13.88 5.78
N MET A 168 2.52 12.74 6.41
CA MET A 168 1.48 11.81 6.00
C MET A 168 0.44 11.76 7.09
N ARG A 169 -0.83 11.73 6.68
CA ARG A 169 -1.96 11.65 7.58
C ARG A 169 -2.98 10.64 7.08
N THR A 170 -3.44 9.82 7.99
CA THR A 170 -4.44 8.80 7.77
C THR A 170 -5.64 9.04 8.67
N SER A 171 -6.84 8.87 8.14
CA SER A 171 -8.11 9.07 8.86
C SER A 171 -9.15 8.07 8.39
N TYR A 172 -10.12 7.77 9.25
CA TYR A 172 -11.24 6.92 8.89
C TYR A 172 -12.14 7.61 7.85
N CYS A 173 -12.70 6.82 6.93
CA CYS A 173 -13.71 7.29 5.98
C CYS A 173 -15.10 7.45 6.65
#